data_AF-A0A970C2M3-F1
#
_entry.id   AF-A0A970C2M3-F1
#
_cell.length_a   1.000
_cell.length_b   1.000
_cell.length_c   1.000
_cell.angle_alpha   90.00
_cell.angle_beta   90.00
_cell.angle_gamma   90.00
#
_symmetry.space_group_name_H-M   'P 1'
#
loop_
_entity.id
_entity.type
_entity.pdbx_description
1 polymer ?
#
loop_
_entity_poly.entity_id
_entity_poly.type
_entity_poly.pdbx_seq_one_letter_code
_entity_poly.pdbx_strand_id
1 'polypeptide(L)'
;TTGFDAPNIDCVALLRPTMSPGLYYQMVGRGFRLHPSKTNCLVLDFGGNILRHGPVDALQIQDRTPGNGEAPAKECPECQSVIHAAYGVCPECGYEFEPPQREKHDQEASTAGILSGEVTEVDYEVSETHYSVYKKRNTPEDHPRTLRVDYRCGLTTYHSEWVCPEHTLYARGKFETWWRARSNEPVPSTAAEACDLALAGALAETHAITVRSIAGEKYDRVVNYQLGPIPPRLDGQDERDDGDLPAYAWVDDDDIPF
;
A
#
# COMPACT_ATOMS: atom_id res chain seq x y z
N THR A 1 21.66 1.64 31.53
CA THR A 1 21.52 3.08 31.25
C THR A 1 20.74 3.70 32.40
N THR A 2 21.36 4.59 33.16
CA THR A 2 20.66 5.41 34.15
C THR A 2 19.64 6.27 33.39
N GLY A 3 18.35 6.10 33.69
CA GLY A 3 17.28 6.76 32.96
C GLY A 3 17.28 8.25 33.27
N PHE A 4 17.45 9.09 32.25
CA PHE A 4 17.09 10.49 32.35
C PHE A 4 15.58 10.57 32.62
N ASP A 5 15.20 11.22 33.72
CA ASP A 5 13.83 11.30 34.18
C ASP A 5 13.42 12.75 34.40
N ALA A 6 12.70 13.30 33.43
CA ALA A 6 12.23 14.68 33.44
C ALA A 6 10.77 14.73 32.95
N PRO A 7 9.80 15.14 33.78
CA PRO A 7 8.39 15.17 33.39
C PRO A 7 8.08 16.15 32.24
N ASN A 8 8.91 17.19 32.10
CA ASN A 8 8.77 18.24 31.09
C ASN A 8 9.34 17.86 29.72
N ILE A 9 9.72 16.59 29.47
CA ILE A 9 10.09 16.11 28.13
C ILE A 9 8.89 16.28 27.19
N ASP A 10 9.09 17.05 26.14
CA ASP A 10 8.14 17.36 25.07
C ASP A 10 8.63 16.92 23.68
N CYS A 11 9.83 16.33 23.58
CA CYS A 11 10.39 15.79 22.35
C CYS A 11 11.18 14.50 22.61
N VAL A 12 10.91 13.46 21.83
CA VAL A 12 11.64 12.19 21.82
C VAL A 12 12.11 11.88 20.41
N ALA A 13 13.43 11.83 20.20
CA ALA A 13 14.03 11.41 18.93
C ALA A 13 14.53 9.96 19.00
N LEU A 14 13.96 9.07 18.19
CA LEU A 14 14.32 7.67 18.07
C LEU A 14 15.36 7.50 16.96
N LEU A 15 16.64 7.53 17.33
CA LEU A 15 17.78 7.33 16.41
C LEU A 15 18.27 5.87 16.38
N ARG A 16 17.50 4.95 16.97
CA ARG A 16 17.88 3.54 17.11
C ARG A 16 16.74 2.66 16.63
N PRO A 17 16.97 1.83 15.61
CA PRO A 17 16.07 0.71 15.30
C PRO A 17 16.04 -0.29 16.46
N THR A 18 14.84 -0.75 16.85
CA THR A 18 14.66 -1.82 17.84
C THR A 18 13.66 -2.85 17.34
N MET A 19 13.95 -4.14 17.58
CA MET A 19 13.01 -5.25 17.36
C MET A 19 12.15 -5.55 18.60
N SER A 20 12.39 -4.86 19.73
CA SER A 20 11.62 -5.04 20.96
C SER A 20 10.51 -4.00 21.07
N PRO A 21 9.22 -4.41 21.02
CA PRO A 21 8.09 -3.51 21.26
C PRO A 21 8.16 -2.85 22.64
N GLY A 22 8.60 -3.61 23.65
CA GLY A 22 8.76 -3.09 25.01
C GLY A 22 9.83 -2.01 25.11
N LEU A 23 10.98 -2.17 24.42
CA LEU A 23 12.00 -1.12 24.39
C LEU A 23 11.50 0.13 23.65
N TYR A 24 10.79 -0.05 22.53
CA TYR A 24 10.16 1.05 21.80
C TYR A 24 9.18 1.83 22.70
N TYR A 25 8.27 1.13 23.39
CA TYR A 25 7.33 1.73 24.34
C TYR A 25 8.06 2.47 25.47
N GLN A 26 9.14 1.90 26.01
CA GLN A 26 9.94 2.54 27.06
C GLN A 26 10.67 3.80 26.57
N MET A 27 11.09 3.84 25.30
CA MET A 27 11.73 5.00 24.70
C MET A 27 10.74 6.13 24.52
N VAL A 28 9.60 5.87 23.87
CA VAL A 28 8.54 6.87 23.66
C VAL A 28 7.90 7.29 24.99
N GLY A 29 7.73 6.34 25.91
CA GLY A 29 7.11 6.56 27.22
C GLY A 29 7.85 7.54 28.13
N ARG A 30 9.07 7.94 27.78
CA ARG A 30 9.75 9.07 28.45
C ARG A 30 8.97 10.38 28.30
N GLY A 31 8.27 10.56 27.18
CA GLY A 31 7.45 11.72 26.86
C GLY A 31 6.01 11.70 27.41
N PHE A 32 5.53 10.59 27.98
CA PHE A 32 4.11 10.45 28.39
C PHE A 32 3.73 11.14 29.69
N ARG A 33 4.71 11.60 30.47
CA ARG A 33 4.44 12.20 31.80
C ARG A 33 3.74 13.54 31.67
N LEU A 34 2.66 13.77 32.39
CA LEU A 34 1.97 15.07 32.38
C LEU A 34 2.84 16.16 33.03
N HIS A 35 2.82 17.37 32.46
CA HIS A 35 3.48 18.55 33.02
C HIS A 35 2.69 19.81 32.65
N PRO A 36 2.51 20.80 33.56
CA PRO A 36 1.68 21.98 33.28
C PRO A 36 2.12 22.83 32.07
N SER A 37 3.42 22.85 31.76
CA SER A 37 3.95 23.58 30.59
C SER A 37 3.92 22.77 29.29
N LYS A 38 3.37 21.55 29.32
CA LYS A 38 3.41 20.61 28.20
C LYS A 38 2.00 20.31 27.70
N THR A 39 1.73 20.66 26.45
CA THR A 39 0.47 20.36 25.77
C THR A 39 0.53 19.05 24.99
N ASN A 40 1.68 18.73 24.39
CA ASN A 40 1.91 17.55 23.59
C ASN A 40 3.38 17.08 23.72
N CYS A 41 3.70 15.95 23.09
CA CYS A 41 5.07 15.45 22.97
C CYS A 41 5.32 15.08 21.50
N LEU A 42 6.33 15.71 20.90
CA LEU A 42 6.79 15.37 19.56
C LEU A 42 7.60 14.07 19.58
N VAL A 43 7.32 13.16 18.65
CA VAL A 43 8.09 11.91 18.48
C VAL A 43 8.68 11.92 17.07
N LEU A 44 10.00 11.91 16.98
CA LEU A 44 10.74 11.88 15.71
C LEU A 44 11.38 10.50 15.56
N ASP A 45 10.86 9.68 14.67
CA ASP A 45 11.36 8.32 14.48
C ASP A 45 12.23 8.18 13.23
N PHE A 46 13.53 8.08 13.42
CA PHE A 46 14.50 7.80 12.36
C PHE A 46 14.88 6.30 12.31
N GLY A 47 14.41 5.49 13.28
CA GLY A 47 14.74 4.06 13.35
C GLY A 47 13.72 3.14 12.67
N GLY A 48 12.69 3.71 12.05
CA GLY A 48 11.56 2.97 11.47
C GLY A 48 10.80 2.13 12.50
N ASN A 49 10.80 2.54 13.77
CA ASN A 49 10.15 1.82 14.87
C ASN A 49 8.62 1.90 14.80
N ILE A 50 8.06 3.05 14.42
CA ILE A 50 6.61 3.25 14.26
C ILE A 50 6.09 2.33 13.15
N LEU A 51 6.77 2.31 12.00
CA LEU A 51 6.41 1.42 10.88
C LEU A 51 6.53 -0.06 11.26
N ARG A 52 7.52 -0.41 12.08
CA ARG A 52 7.81 -1.80 12.48
C ARG A 52 6.86 -2.34 13.54
N HIS A 53 6.53 -1.55 14.55
CA HIS A 53 5.71 -1.99 15.70
C HIS A 53 4.26 -1.51 15.63
N GLY A 54 3.99 -0.50 14.81
CA GLY A 54 2.73 0.21 14.78
C GLY A 54 2.64 1.34 15.81
N PRO A 55 1.43 1.92 15.97
CA PRO A 55 1.16 2.99 16.92
C PRO A 55 1.48 2.55 18.36
N VAL A 56 2.00 3.49 19.16
CA VAL A 56 2.51 3.18 20.50
C VAL A 56 1.41 2.78 21.49
N ASP A 57 0.18 3.21 21.25
CA ASP A 57 -1.04 2.91 22.01
C ASP A 57 -1.74 1.62 21.58
N ALA A 58 -1.34 1.03 20.45
CA ALA A 58 -1.95 -0.18 19.87
C ALA A 58 -0.95 -1.35 19.71
N LEU A 59 0.13 -1.35 20.50
CA LEU A 59 1.19 -2.37 20.42
C LEU A 59 0.67 -3.78 20.73
N GLN A 60 0.91 -4.69 19.79
CA GLN A 60 0.65 -6.12 19.96
C GLN A 60 1.88 -6.81 20.57
N ILE A 61 1.87 -7.03 21.88
CA ILE A 61 2.90 -7.82 22.54
C ILE A 61 2.55 -9.30 22.35
N GLN A 62 3.24 -9.98 21.44
CA GLN A 62 3.12 -11.43 21.33
C GLN A 62 3.75 -12.07 22.56
N ASP A 63 2.99 -12.94 23.23
CA ASP A 63 3.52 -13.79 24.29
C ASP A 63 4.66 -14.63 23.72
N ARG A 64 5.81 -14.63 24.40
CA ARG A 64 6.91 -15.52 24.04
C ARG A 64 6.44 -16.95 24.29
N THR A 65 6.16 -17.69 23.22
CA THR A 65 6.07 -19.15 23.31
C THR A 65 7.40 -19.66 23.88
N PRO A 66 7.41 -20.50 24.92
CA PRO A 66 8.64 -21.11 25.43
C PRO A 66 9.21 -22.02 24.34
N GLY A 67 10.02 -21.45 23.46
CA GLY A 67 10.77 -22.21 22.47
C GLY A 67 11.91 -22.93 23.16
N ASN A 68 12.04 -24.23 22.92
CA ASN A 68 13.19 -25.03 23.29
C ASN A 68 14.39 -24.70 22.37
N GLY A 69 14.66 -23.40 22.20
CA GLY A 69 15.52 -22.87 21.16
C GLY A 69 16.96 -23.27 21.39
N GLU A 70 17.45 -24.21 20.59
CA GLU A 70 18.88 -24.48 20.47
C GLU A 70 19.60 -23.15 20.23
N ALA A 71 20.73 -22.96 20.92
CA ALA A 71 21.49 -21.72 20.81
C ALA A 71 21.91 -21.53 19.34
N PRO A 72 21.69 -20.34 18.75
CA PRO A 72 21.98 -20.11 17.34
C PRO A 72 23.46 -20.35 17.05
N ALA A 73 23.75 -21.25 16.11
CA ALA A 73 25.10 -21.60 15.68
C ALA A 73 25.36 -21.10 14.26
N LYS A 74 26.63 -20.88 13.93
CA LYS A 74 27.11 -20.55 12.58
C LYS A 74 28.33 -21.40 12.25
N GLU A 75 28.53 -21.65 10.97
CA GLU A 75 29.71 -22.36 10.48
C GLU A 75 30.83 -21.37 10.13
N CYS A 76 32.06 -21.67 10.54
CA CYS A 76 33.22 -20.88 10.16
C CYS A 76 33.54 -21.12 8.67
N PRO A 77 33.68 -20.08 7.83
CA PRO A 77 33.99 -20.25 6.41
C PRO A 77 35.40 -20.82 6.15
N GLU A 78 36.33 -20.66 7.10
CA GLU A 78 37.72 -21.10 6.93
C GLU A 78 37.94 -22.55 7.42
N CYS A 79 37.47 -22.88 8.62
CA CYS A 79 37.72 -24.19 9.24
C CYS A 79 36.48 -25.09 9.35
N GLN A 80 35.31 -24.61 8.90
CA GLN A 80 34.03 -25.34 8.90
C GLN A 80 33.55 -25.79 10.30
N SER A 81 34.16 -25.30 11.37
CA SER A 81 33.69 -25.57 12.72
C SER A 81 32.36 -24.87 12.98
N VAL A 82 31.40 -25.62 13.53
CA VAL A 82 30.13 -25.08 14.01
C VAL A 82 30.35 -24.42 15.37
N ILE A 83 30.19 -23.11 15.43
CA ILE A 83 30.45 -22.29 16.61
C ILE A 83 29.22 -21.45 16.96
N HIS A 84 29.16 -20.94 18.19
CA HIS A 84 28.06 -20.07 18.60
C HIS A 84 28.01 -18.78 17.75
N ALA A 85 26.82 -18.37 17.29
CA ALA A 85 26.64 -17.27 16.33
C ALA A 85 27.23 -15.94 16.82
N ALA A 86 27.31 -15.73 18.14
CA ALA A 86 27.81 -14.52 18.77
C ALA A 86 29.36 -14.33 18.73
N TYR A 87 30.15 -15.35 18.34
CA TYR A 87 31.60 -15.21 18.27
C TYR A 87 32.03 -14.22 17.18
N GLY A 88 32.77 -13.16 17.56
CA GLY A 88 33.41 -12.24 16.61
C GLY A 88 34.70 -12.79 16.00
N VAL A 89 35.32 -13.78 16.64
CA VAL A 89 36.51 -14.48 16.19
C VAL A 89 36.30 -15.97 16.38
N CYS A 90 36.64 -16.79 15.38
CA CYS A 90 36.53 -18.24 15.47
C CYS A 90 37.49 -18.78 16.54
N PRO A 91 37.01 -19.51 17.57
CA PRO A 91 37.87 -20.05 18.62
C PRO A 91 38.81 -21.17 18.13
N GLU A 92 38.51 -21.79 16.98
CA GLU A 92 39.30 -22.92 16.45
C GLU A 92 40.46 -22.47 15.56
N CYS A 93 40.22 -21.51 14.65
CA CYS A 93 41.22 -21.08 13.65
C CYS A 93 41.62 -19.60 13.73
N GLY A 94 40.92 -18.79 14.53
CA GLY A 94 41.20 -17.36 14.63
C GLY A 94 40.59 -16.49 13.53
N TYR A 95 39.76 -17.04 12.63
CA TYR A 95 39.05 -16.26 11.60
C TYR A 95 38.22 -15.13 12.23
N GLU A 96 38.47 -13.89 11.82
CA GLU A 96 37.75 -12.71 12.29
C GLU A 96 36.48 -12.49 11.44
N PHE A 97 35.32 -12.56 12.07
CA PHE A 97 34.04 -12.34 11.39
C PHE A 97 33.81 -10.84 11.21
N GLU A 98 33.33 -10.44 10.03
CA GLU A 98 32.90 -9.07 9.83
C GLU A 98 31.85 -8.68 10.88
N PRO A 99 32.01 -7.53 11.56
CA PRO A 99 31.03 -7.06 12.51
C PRO A 99 29.69 -6.88 11.76
N PRO A 100 28.57 -7.32 12.36
CA PRO A 100 27.28 -7.18 11.70
C PRO A 100 27.05 -5.71 11.36
N GLN A 101 26.76 -5.43 10.10
CA GLN A 101 26.34 -4.10 9.66
C GLN A 101 25.08 -3.76 10.44
N ARG A 102 25.22 -2.85 11.42
CA ARG A 102 24.07 -2.29 12.10
C ARG A 102 23.37 -1.38 11.12
N GLU A 103 22.11 -1.66 10.83
CA GLU A 103 21.26 -0.73 10.09
C GLU A 103 21.37 0.66 10.73
N LYS A 104 21.80 1.64 9.91
CA LYS A 104 21.83 3.03 10.32
C LYS A 104 20.38 3.53 10.37
N HIS A 105 20.12 4.53 11.23
CA HIS A 105 18.85 5.24 11.20
C HIS A 105 18.73 6.05 9.90
N ASP A 106 17.52 6.34 9.48
CA ASP A 106 17.22 7.15 8.31
C ASP A 106 17.66 8.61 8.50
N GLN A 107 17.76 9.36 7.40
CA GLN A 107 18.10 10.79 7.41
C GLN A 107 16.90 11.67 7.80
N GLU A 108 15.68 11.18 7.54
CA GLU A 108 14.42 11.87 7.81
C GLU A 108 13.59 11.07 8.81
N ALA A 109 12.77 11.77 9.59
CA ALA A 109 11.85 11.12 10.52
C ALA A 109 10.64 10.58 9.76
N SER A 110 10.14 9.44 10.22
CA SER A 110 8.94 8.79 9.68
C SER A 110 7.72 9.72 9.73
N THR A 111 6.93 9.70 8.65
CA THR A 111 5.60 10.36 8.59
C THR A 111 4.48 9.49 9.16
N ALA A 112 4.78 8.26 9.59
CA ALA A 112 3.79 7.35 10.14
C ALA A 112 3.22 7.88 11.47
N GLY A 113 1.90 7.77 11.63
CA GLY A 113 1.21 8.21 12.85
C GLY A 113 1.68 7.46 14.09
N ILE A 114 2.00 8.20 15.15
CA ILE A 114 2.50 7.67 16.42
C ILE A 114 1.36 7.15 17.30
N LEU A 115 0.17 7.72 17.15
CA LEU A 115 -1.06 7.32 17.83
C LEU A 115 -2.03 6.65 16.85
N SER A 116 -2.80 5.69 17.34
CA SER A 116 -3.82 5.05 16.53
C SER A 116 -4.89 6.04 16.07
N GLY A 117 -5.38 5.87 14.85
CA GLY A 117 -6.38 6.75 14.25
C GLY A 117 -5.84 8.03 13.61
N GLU A 118 -4.53 8.34 13.76
CA GLU A 118 -3.91 9.43 13.01
C GLU A 118 -4.00 9.14 11.51
N VAL A 119 -4.54 10.10 10.76
CA VAL A 119 -4.81 9.99 9.33
C VAL A 119 -3.71 10.71 8.57
N THR A 120 -3.06 10.00 7.66
CA THR A 120 -2.13 10.59 6.68
C THR A 120 -2.73 10.43 5.30
N GLU A 121 -2.73 11.50 4.51
CA GLU A 121 -3.14 11.47 3.10
C GLU A 121 -1.95 11.87 2.23
N VAL A 122 -1.64 11.02 1.25
CA VAL A 122 -0.51 11.22 0.33
C VAL A 122 -1.01 11.07 -1.09
N ASP A 123 -0.63 12.03 -1.94
CA ASP A 123 -0.91 11.99 -3.37
C ASP A 123 0.21 11.25 -4.09
N TYR A 124 -0.17 10.32 -4.97
CA TYR A 124 0.75 9.55 -5.80
C TYR A 124 0.41 9.75 -7.28
N GLU A 125 1.45 10.03 -8.07
CA GLU A 125 1.35 9.95 -9.53
C GLU A 125 1.25 8.49 -9.96
N VAL A 126 0.23 8.19 -10.74
CA VAL A 126 -0.03 6.86 -11.27
C VAL A 126 0.61 6.75 -12.64
N SER A 127 1.50 5.76 -12.77
CA SER A 127 2.18 5.46 -14.03
C SER A 127 1.43 4.45 -14.90
N GLU A 128 0.67 3.55 -14.26
CA GLU A 128 -0.09 2.50 -14.95
C GLU A 128 -1.19 1.98 -14.03
N THR A 129 -2.35 1.65 -14.62
CA THR A 129 -3.46 1.04 -13.89
C THR A 129 -3.75 -0.34 -14.45
N HIS A 130 -3.75 -1.35 -13.58
CA HIS A 130 -4.06 -2.73 -13.95
C HIS A 130 -5.41 -3.15 -13.38
N TYR A 131 -6.17 -3.90 -14.18
CA TYR A 131 -7.49 -4.39 -13.81
C TYR A 131 -7.47 -5.92 -13.79
N SER A 132 -8.03 -6.51 -12.74
CA SER A 132 -8.15 -7.97 -12.65
C SER A 132 -9.40 -8.39 -11.88
N VAL A 133 -9.98 -9.53 -12.28
CA VAL A 133 -11.09 -10.12 -11.54
C VAL A 133 -10.55 -10.79 -10.28
N TYR A 134 -11.01 -10.35 -9.12
CA TYR A 134 -10.63 -10.91 -7.83
C TYR A 134 -11.73 -11.84 -7.28
N LYS A 135 -11.30 -13.07 -6.94
CA LYS A 135 -12.09 -14.06 -6.20
C LYS A 135 -11.48 -14.26 -4.82
N LYS A 136 -12.29 -14.06 -3.77
CA LYS A 136 -11.86 -14.30 -2.39
C LYS A 136 -11.54 -15.79 -2.20
N ARG A 137 -10.45 -16.09 -1.50
CA ARG A 137 -10.06 -17.48 -1.22
C ARG A 137 -11.04 -18.12 -0.23
N ASN A 138 -11.27 -19.42 -0.38
CA ASN A 138 -12.11 -20.25 0.49
C ASN A 138 -13.58 -19.80 0.59
N THR A 139 -14.12 -19.18 -0.45
CA THR A 139 -15.55 -18.86 -0.54
C THR A 139 -16.25 -19.80 -1.53
N PRO A 140 -17.57 -20.00 -1.38
CA PRO A 140 -18.33 -20.79 -2.35
C PRO A 140 -18.32 -20.14 -3.74
N GLU A 141 -18.69 -20.91 -4.77
CA GLU A 141 -18.57 -20.48 -6.17
C GLU A 141 -19.52 -19.35 -6.56
N ASP A 142 -20.64 -19.22 -5.85
CA ASP A 142 -21.64 -18.16 -5.98
C ASP A 142 -21.25 -16.84 -5.28
N HIS A 143 -20.13 -16.80 -4.56
CA HIS A 143 -19.69 -15.59 -3.89
C HIS A 143 -19.42 -14.49 -4.92
N PRO A 144 -20.01 -13.28 -4.75
CA PRO A 144 -19.92 -12.22 -5.74
C PRO A 144 -18.46 -11.82 -5.96
N ARG A 145 -18.09 -11.66 -7.23
CA ARG A 145 -16.73 -11.27 -7.62
C ARG A 145 -16.57 -9.77 -7.51
N THR A 146 -15.32 -9.35 -7.35
CA THR A 146 -14.93 -7.94 -7.30
C THR A 146 -13.91 -7.66 -8.39
N LEU A 147 -13.92 -6.45 -8.94
CA LEU A 147 -12.85 -5.98 -9.80
C LEU A 147 -11.77 -5.36 -8.90
N ARG A 148 -10.55 -5.89 -8.97
CA ARG A 148 -9.37 -5.31 -8.33
C ARG A 148 -8.73 -4.33 -9.31
N VAL A 149 -8.42 -3.14 -8.80
CA VAL A 149 -7.74 -2.08 -9.53
C VAL A 149 -6.41 -1.83 -8.83
N ASP A 150 -5.30 -2.01 -9.55
CA ASP A 150 -3.95 -1.83 -9.05
C ASP A 150 -3.31 -0.60 -9.72
N TYR A 151 -3.04 0.43 -8.92
CA TYR A 151 -2.37 1.66 -9.34
C TYR A 151 -0.87 1.55 -9.10
N ARG A 152 -0.07 1.49 -10.16
CA ARG A 152 1.39 1.50 -10.04
C ARG A 152 1.90 2.92 -9.88
N CYS A 153 2.52 3.19 -8.73
CA CYS A 153 3.10 4.46 -8.38
C CYS A 153 4.64 4.30 -8.34
N GLY A 154 5.36 4.92 -9.27
CA GLY A 154 6.80 4.67 -9.44
C GLY A 154 7.13 3.25 -9.93
N LEU A 155 8.29 2.72 -9.55
CA LEU A 155 8.80 1.44 -10.10
C LEU A 155 8.25 0.19 -9.41
N THR A 156 8.05 0.24 -8.08
CA THR A 156 7.74 -0.95 -7.27
C THR A 156 6.53 -0.79 -6.36
N THR A 157 5.96 0.41 -6.25
CA THR A 157 4.86 0.68 -5.33
C THR A 157 3.52 0.48 -6.05
N TYR A 158 2.62 -0.26 -5.42
CA TYR A 158 1.28 -0.50 -5.92
C TYR A 158 0.27 -0.22 -4.83
N HIS A 159 -0.78 0.52 -5.17
CA HIS A 159 -1.95 0.71 -4.31
C HIS A 159 -3.15 0.05 -4.96
N SER A 160 -3.86 -0.79 -4.19
CA SER A 160 -4.97 -1.58 -4.69
C SER A 160 -6.30 -1.09 -4.12
N GLU A 161 -7.33 -1.05 -4.95
CA GLU A 161 -8.72 -0.97 -4.48
C GLU A 161 -9.56 -2.09 -5.08
N TRP A 162 -10.71 -2.35 -4.44
CA TRP A 162 -11.69 -3.34 -4.89
C TRP A 162 -13.03 -2.65 -5.09
N VAL A 163 -13.55 -2.80 -6.30
CA VAL A 163 -14.89 -2.33 -6.66
C VAL A 163 -15.81 -3.52 -6.93
N CYS A 164 -17.10 -3.33 -6.65
CA CYS A 164 -18.02 -4.43 -6.41
C CYS A 164 -19.21 -4.45 -7.41
N PRO A 165 -18.98 -4.80 -8.68
CA PRO A 165 -20.06 -4.88 -9.67
C PRO A 165 -21.11 -5.94 -9.30
N GLU A 166 -20.70 -7.12 -8.83
CA GLU A 166 -21.64 -8.23 -8.56
C GLU A 166 -22.32 -8.17 -7.18
N HIS A 167 -21.97 -7.18 -6.35
CA HIS A 167 -22.60 -7.01 -5.03
C HIS A 167 -23.95 -6.29 -5.16
N THR A 168 -24.66 -6.14 -4.04
CA THR A 168 -25.95 -5.44 -3.98
C THR A 168 -25.87 -4.19 -3.10
N LEU A 169 -26.93 -3.37 -3.15
CA LEU A 169 -27.12 -2.21 -2.29
C LEU A 169 -25.95 -1.21 -2.36
N TYR A 170 -25.40 -0.82 -1.20
CA TYR A 170 -24.38 0.20 -1.06
C TYR A 170 -23.11 -0.10 -1.88
N ALA A 171 -22.66 -1.35 -1.89
CA ALA A 171 -21.44 -1.74 -2.61
C ALA A 171 -21.61 -1.58 -4.14
N ARG A 172 -22.77 -1.97 -4.68
CA ARG A 172 -23.12 -1.75 -6.09
C ARG A 172 -23.23 -0.28 -6.42
N GLY A 173 -23.92 0.51 -5.58
CA GLY A 173 -24.07 1.94 -5.79
C GLY A 173 -22.73 2.69 -5.82
N LYS A 174 -21.78 2.28 -4.97
CA LYS A 174 -20.41 2.80 -4.99
C LYS A 174 -19.68 2.44 -6.29
N PHE A 175 -19.83 1.21 -6.78
CA PHE A 175 -19.29 0.79 -8.07
C PHE A 175 -19.89 1.59 -9.23
N GLU A 176 -21.20 1.78 -9.27
CA GLU A 176 -21.87 2.56 -10.30
C GLU A 176 -21.36 4.00 -10.37
N THR A 177 -21.16 4.63 -9.22
CA THR A 177 -20.60 5.98 -9.13
C THR A 177 -19.15 5.99 -9.61
N TRP A 178 -18.36 5.01 -9.22
CA TRP A 178 -16.97 4.84 -9.66
C TRP A 178 -16.86 4.64 -11.18
N TRP A 179 -17.77 3.86 -11.76
CA TRP A 179 -17.82 3.55 -13.20
C TRP A 179 -18.21 4.77 -14.02
N ARG A 180 -19.30 5.46 -13.66
CA ARG A 180 -19.80 6.65 -14.38
C ARG A 180 -18.82 7.82 -14.34
N ALA A 181 -17.95 7.89 -13.33
CA ALA A 181 -16.89 8.90 -13.28
C ALA A 181 -15.76 8.65 -14.29
N ARG A 182 -15.68 7.43 -14.86
CA ARG A 182 -14.57 6.98 -15.73
C ARG A 182 -15.01 6.53 -17.11
N SER A 183 -16.27 6.21 -17.32
CA SER A 183 -16.73 5.55 -18.54
C SER A 183 -18.08 6.08 -19.02
N ASN A 184 -18.23 6.15 -20.33
CA ASN A 184 -19.51 6.32 -21.01
C ASN A 184 -20.19 4.97 -21.34
N GLU A 185 -19.53 3.83 -21.07
CA GLU A 185 -20.14 2.52 -21.27
C GLU A 185 -21.26 2.26 -20.25
N PRO A 186 -22.27 1.44 -20.62
CA PRO A 186 -23.30 1.02 -19.69
C PRO A 186 -22.65 0.33 -18.49
N VAL A 187 -23.20 0.55 -17.30
CA VAL A 187 -22.60 -0.02 -16.09
C VAL A 187 -22.65 -1.55 -16.17
N PRO A 188 -21.50 -2.24 -16.19
CA PRO A 188 -21.44 -3.68 -16.34
C PRO A 188 -22.03 -4.37 -15.11
N SER A 189 -22.58 -5.55 -15.31
CA SER A 189 -23.25 -6.33 -14.27
C SER A 189 -22.29 -7.30 -13.56
N THR A 190 -21.22 -7.72 -14.24
CA THR A 190 -20.24 -8.69 -13.73
C THR A 190 -18.85 -8.10 -13.59
N ALA A 191 -18.02 -8.69 -12.73
CA ALA A 191 -16.63 -8.28 -12.60
C ALA A 191 -15.81 -8.63 -13.85
N ALA A 192 -16.17 -9.71 -14.55
CA ALA A 192 -15.52 -10.11 -15.81
C ALA A 192 -15.77 -9.06 -16.91
N GLU A 193 -17.03 -8.72 -17.15
CA GLU A 193 -17.43 -7.69 -18.13
C GLU A 193 -16.77 -6.33 -17.82
N ALA A 194 -16.76 -5.93 -16.54
CA ALA A 194 -16.09 -4.70 -16.12
C ALA A 194 -14.58 -4.74 -16.39
N CYS A 195 -13.94 -5.89 -16.21
CA CYS A 195 -12.52 -6.07 -16.48
C CYS A 195 -12.23 -6.03 -17.99
N ASP A 196 -13.05 -6.68 -18.80
CA ASP A 196 -12.87 -6.73 -20.26
C ASP A 196 -13.00 -5.33 -20.87
N LEU A 197 -14.02 -4.56 -20.46
CA LEU A 197 -14.21 -3.17 -20.88
C LEU A 197 -13.04 -2.29 -20.44
N ALA A 198 -12.56 -2.47 -19.20
CA ALA A 198 -11.40 -1.71 -18.70
C ALA A 198 -10.13 -1.99 -19.52
N LEU A 199 -9.86 -3.26 -19.83
CA LEU A 199 -8.73 -3.67 -20.66
C LEU A 199 -8.85 -3.21 -22.12
N ALA A 200 -10.09 -3.04 -22.60
CA ALA A 200 -10.37 -2.48 -23.92
C ALA A 200 -10.28 -0.95 -23.98
N GLY A 201 -9.97 -0.27 -22.86
CA GLY A 201 -9.80 1.19 -22.81
C GLY A 201 -11.09 1.98 -22.59
N ALA A 202 -12.15 1.35 -22.07
CA ALA A 202 -13.42 2.04 -21.77
C ALA A 202 -13.37 2.98 -20.55
N LEU A 203 -12.24 3.04 -19.83
CA LEU A 203 -12.08 3.82 -18.61
C LEU A 203 -11.09 4.98 -18.82
N ALA A 204 -11.41 6.13 -18.25
CA ALA A 204 -10.52 7.28 -18.15
C ALA A 204 -9.20 6.88 -17.47
N GLU A 205 -8.10 7.35 -18.03
CA GLU A 205 -6.78 7.18 -17.45
C GLU A 205 -6.73 7.81 -16.05
N THR A 206 -6.09 7.15 -15.09
CA THR A 206 -5.88 7.71 -13.75
C THR A 206 -4.49 8.31 -13.70
N HIS A 207 -4.38 9.63 -13.55
CA HIS A 207 -3.09 10.33 -13.49
C HIS A 207 -2.54 10.40 -12.06
N ALA A 208 -3.41 10.54 -11.06
CA ALA A 208 -2.99 10.53 -9.66
C ALA A 208 -4.09 9.96 -8.75
N ILE A 209 -3.67 9.47 -7.58
CA ILE A 209 -4.55 9.00 -6.52
C ILE A 209 -4.15 9.61 -5.18
N THR A 210 -5.13 9.88 -4.33
CA THR A 210 -4.89 10.19 -2.92
C THR A 210 -5.11 8.94 -2.09
N VAL A 211 -4.07 8.49 -1.40
CA VAL A 211 -4.08 7.33 -0.53
C VAL A 211 -4.14 7.79 0.92
N ARG A 212 -5.15 7.31 1.64
CA ARG A 212 -5.33 7.53 3.06
C ARG A 212 -4.81 6.33 3.85
N SER A 213 -3.85 6.58 4.72
CA SER A 213 -3.36 5.64 5.72
C SER A 213 -3.87 6.05 7.11
N ILE A 214 -4.41 5.10 7.85
CA ILE A 214 -4.86 5.31 9.23
C ILE A 214 -3.95 4.49 10.13
N ALA A 215 -3.27 5.18 11.06
CA ALA A 215 -2.36 4.54 12.00
C ALA A 215 -3.09 3.43 12.79
N GLY A 216 -2.61 2.18 12.66
CA GLY A 216 -3.20 1.00 13.28
C GLY A 216 -4.16 0.19 12.38
N GLU A 217 -4.60 0.72 11.23
CA GLU A 217 -5.26 -0.07 10.20
C GLU A 217 -4.22 -0.81 9.34
N LYS A 218 -4.59 -2.02 8.89
CA LYS A 218 -3.68 -2.86 8.09
C LYS A 218 -3.58 -2.44 6.63
N TYR A 219 -4.60 -1.76 6.11
CA TYR A 219 -4.73 -1.49 4.68
C TYR A 219 -5.03 -0.02 4.44
N ASP A 220 -4.30 0.56 3.49
CA ASP A 220 -4.57 1.91 3.01
C ASP A 220 -5.83 1.94 2.14
N ARG A 221 -6.39 3.14 1.98
CA ARG A 221 -7.61 3.35 1.19
C ARG A 221 -7.37 4.43 0.16
N VAL A 222 -7.68 4.14 -1.11
CA VAL A 222 -7.76 5.19 -2.13
C VAL A 222 -9.04 5.99 -1.90
N VAL A 223 -8.91 7.29 -1.69
CA VAL A 223 -10.02 8.17 -1.30
C VAL A 223 -10.35 9.22 -2.36
N ASN A 224 -9.39 9.56 -3.22
CA ASN A 224 -9.57 10.55 -4.27
C ASN A 224 -8.75 10.21 -5.52
N TYR A 225 -9.10 10.82 -6.65
CA TYR A 225 -8.54 10.53 -7.96
C TYR A 225 -8.40 11.82 -8.78
N GLN A 226 -7.33 11.89 -9.57
CA GLN A 226 -7.21 12.82 -10.70
C GLN A 226 -7.32 11.99 -11.98
N LEU A 227 -8.48 12.09 -12.63
CA LEU A 227 -8.80 11.33 -13.83
C LEU A 227 -8.57 12.18 -15.09
N GLY A 228 -8.13 11.52 -16.15
CA GLY A 228 -8.11 12.06 -17.50
C GLY A 228 -9.53 12.18 -18.09
N PRO A 229 -9.64 12.56 -19.36
CA PRO A 229 -10.92 12.63 -20.05
C PRO A 229 -11.58 11.24 -20.15
N ILE A 230 -12.91 11.21 -20.08
CA ILE A 230 -13.69 9.98 -20.29
C ILE A 230 -13.55 9.58 -21.77
N PRO A 231 -13.12 8.35 -22.09
CA PRO A 231 -12.98 7.91 -23.47
C PRO A 231 -14.36 7.79 -24.13
N PRO A 232 -14.44 7.94 -25.47
CA PRO A 232 -15.67 7.66 -26.21
C PRO A 232 -16.06 6.19 -26.03
N ARG A 233 -17.35 5.89 -26.24
CA ARG A 233 -17.81 4.49 -26.24
C ARG A 233 -17.07 3.65 -27.29
N LEU A 234 -16.74 2.42 -26.91
CA LEU A 234 -16.02 1.45 -27.75
C LEU A 234 -16.85 1.00 -28.95
N ASP A 235 -18.18 1.06 -28.84
CA ASP A 235 -19.12 0.71 -29.92
C ASP A 235 -19.29 1.84 -30.96
N GLY A 236 -18.64 2.98 -30.78
CA GLY A 236 -18.71 4.13 -31.67
C GLY A 236 -20.10 4.79 -31.71
N GLN A 237 -21.01 4.47 -30.79
CA GLN A 237 -22.34 5.08 -30.75
C GLN A 237 -22.29 6.58 -30.42
N ASP A 238 -21.20 7.04 -29.80
CA ASP A 238 -20.94 8.46 -29.56
C ASP A 238 -20.41 9.19 -30.82
N GLU A 239 -19.99 8.48 -31.87
CA GLU A 239 -19.36 9.06 -33.09
C GLU A 239 -20.36 9.46 -34.19
N ARG A 240 -21.65 9.65 -33.90
CA ARG A 240 -22.65 10.00 -34.94
C ARG A 240 -23.56 11.17 -34.56
N ASP A 241 -23.13 12.37 -34.94
CA ASP A 241 -24.01 13.35 -35.62
C ASP A 241 -23.19 14.37 -36.44
N ASP A 242 -22.38 13.88 -37.40
CA ASP A 242 -21.83 14.74 -38.45
C ASP A 242 -22.74 14.60 -39.67
N GLY A 243 -23.82 15.40 -39.69
CA GLY A 243 -24.90 15.39 -40.67
C GLY A 243 -24.53 15.80 -42.10
N ASP A 244 -23.45 15.24 -42.66
CA ASP A 244 -23.06 15.46 -44.06
C ASP A 244 -22.31 14.25 -44.62
N LEU A 245 -22.96 13.08 -44.60
CA LEU A 245 -22.55 11.99 -45.49
C LEU A 245 -22.92 12.40 -46.93
N PRO A 246 -21.96 12.50 -47.88
CA PRO A 246 -22.29 12.81 -49.26
C PRO A 246 -23.25 11.75 -49.79
N ALA A 247 -24.30 12.19 -50.47
CA ALA A 247 -25.26 11.29 -51.09
C ALA A 247 -24.52 10.28 -51.97
N TYR A 248 -24.66 9.00 -51.64
CA TYR A 248 -24.15 7.91 -52.46
C TYR A 248 -24.80 8.00 -53.84
N ALA A 249 -24.01 8.42 -54.84
CA ALA A 249 -24.39 8.33 -56.23
C ALA A 249 -24.18 6.89 -56.68
N TRP A 250 -25.26 6.21 -57.07
CA TRP A 250 -25.15 4.96 -57.80
C TRP A 250 -24.34 5.22 -59.08
N VAL A 251 -23.25 4.50 -59.25
CA VAL A 251 -22.58 4.44 -60.55
C VAL A 251 -23.44 3.56 -61.43
N ASP A 252 -23.92 4.09 -62.56
CA ASP A 252 -24.66 3.28 -63.53
C ASP A 252 -23.79 2.10 -63.98
N ASP A 253 -24.38 0.90 -64.04
CA ASP A 253 -23.73 -0.39 -64.31
C ASP A 253 -22.96 -0.42 -65.65
N ASP A 254 -23.18 0.56 -66.53
CA ASP A 254 -22.55 0.68 -67.84
C ASP A 254 -21.09 1.21 -67.79
N ASP A 255 -20.62 1.73 -66.64
CA ASP A 255 -19.27 2.30 -66.47
C ASP A 255 -18.30 1.36 -65.72
N ILE A 256 -18.65 0.09 -65.50
CA ILE A 256 -17.74 -0.92 -64.94
C ILE A 256 -17.07 -1.69 -66.10
N PRO A 257 -15.81 -1.40 -66.47
CA PRO A 257 -15.12 -2.17 -67.49
C PRO A 257 -14.77 -3.56 -66.94
N PHE A 258 -15.34 -4.61 -67.57
CA PHE A 258 -14.96 -6.00 -67.36
C PHE A 258 -13.51 -6.29 -67.76
#